data_AF-A0A257LI80-F1
#
_entry.id   AF-A0A257LI80-F1
#
_cell.length_a   1.000
_cell.length_b   1.000
_cell.length_c   1.000
_cell.angle_alpha   90.00
_cell.angle_beta   90.00
_cell.angle_gamma   90.00
#
_symmetry.space_group_name_H-M   'P 1'
#
loop_
_entity.id
_entity.type
_entity.pdbx_description
1 polymer ?
#
loop_
_entity_poly.entity_id
_entity_poly.type
_entity_poly.pdbx_seq_one_letter_code
_entity_poly.pdbx_strand_id
1 'polypeptide(L)'
;MAQESFIRAYRAMPQFRGDSAFYTWLYRIAVNTAKKALGELKRDPLVTESARAGAGDDDDETSRVERELSHGETPDALLASKEIAQAVNAAIEALSEDLRQAITLREIEGLSYEEIATMMNCPIGTVRSRIFRAREAIALRLRPLLDTRQGERW
;
A
#
# COMPACT_ATOMS: atom_id res chain seq x y z
N MET A 1 2.84 -13.48 -1.35
CA MET A 1 1.86 -13.29 -2.45
C MET A 1 2.25 -12.17 -3.43
N ALA A 2 2.88 -11.07 -2.97
CA ALA A 2 3.27 -9.97 -3.85
C ALA A 2 4.28 -10.39 -4.96
N GLN A 3 5.34 -11.12 -4.60
CA GLN A 3 6.36 -11.61 -5.56
C GLN A 3 5.74 -12.45 -6.70
N GLU A 4 4.94 -13.46 -6.35
CA GLU A 4 4.25 -14.31 -7.34
C GLU A 4 3.31 -13.49 -8.24
N SER A 5 2.66 -12.46 -7.69
CA SER A 5 1.79 -11.57 -8.47
C SER A 5 2.58 -10.77 -9.50
N PHE A 6 3.74 -10.22 -9.13
CA PHE A 6 4.62 -9.50 -10.05
C PHE A 6 5.25 -10.41 -11.12
N ILE A 7 5.65 -11.64 -10.77
CA ILE A 7 6.17 -12.62 -11.73
C ILE A 7 5.10 -12.98 -12.78
N ARG A 8 3.85 -13.21 -12.34
CA ARG A 8 2.72 -13.47 -13.24
C ARG A 8 2.39 -12.28 -14.12
N ALA A 9 2.41 -11.07 -13.56
CA ALA A 9 2.22 -9.85 -14.32
C ALA A 9 3.30 -9.67 -15.38
N TYR A 10 4.57 -9.89 -15.05
CA TYR A 10 5.66 -9.81 -16.03
C TYR A 10 5.46 -10.80 -17.20
N ARG A 11 5.06 -12.04 -16.90
CA ARG A 11 4.77 -13.05 -17.94
C ARG A 11 3.54 -12.73 -18.80
N ALA A 12 2.55 -12.07 -18.23
CA ALA A 12 1.29 -11.69 -18.90
C ALA A 12 1.36 -10.31 -19.59
N MET A 13 2.46 -9.58 -19.41
CA MET A 13 2.66 -8.23 -19.94
C MET A 13 2.56 -8.14 -21.47
N PRO A 14 3.08 -9.11 -22.26
CA PRO A 14 2.91 -9.08 -23.73
C PRO A 14 1.45 -9.15 -24.19
N GLN A 15 0.54 -9.65 -23.35
CA GLN A 15 -0.90 -9.77 -23.64
C GLN A 15 -1.70 -8.58 -23.10
N PHE A 16 -1.06 -7.61 -22.44
CA PHE A 16 -1.75 -6.42 -21.96
C PHE A 16 -2.08 -5.49 -23.13
N ARG A 17 -3.38 -5.43 -23.46
CA ARG A 17 -3.90 -4.69 -24.63
C ARG A 17 -4.14 -3.20 -24.38
N GLY A 18 -4.00 -2.72 -23.15
CA GLY A 18 -4.28 -1.32 -22.80
C GLY A 18 -5.78 -0.99 -22.65
N ASP A 19 -6.67 -1.98 -22.74
CA ASP A 19 -8.13 -1.80 -22.59
C ASP A 19 -8.56 -1.36 -21.16
N SER A 20 -7.61 -1.30 -20.22
CA SER A 20 -7.81 -0.82 -18.84
C SER A 20 -6.52 -0.18 -18.33
N ALA A 21 -6.60 0.64 -17.28
CA ALA A 21 -5.40 1.17 -16.63
C ALA A 21 -4.49 0.03 -16.12
N PHE A 22 -3.18 0.23 -16.25
CA PHE A 22 -2.17 -0.78 -15.84
C PHE A 22 -2.35 -1.23 -14.38
N TYR A 23 -2.66 -0.28 -13.49
CA TYR A 23 -2.95 -0.58 -12.08
C TYR A 23 -4.13 -1.53 -11.92
N THR A 24 -5.25 -1.28 -12.61
CA THR A 24 -6.46 -2.12 -12.57
C THR A 24 -6.18 -3.54 -13.05
N TRP A 25 -5.37 -3.68 -14.11
CA TRP A 25 -4.96 -4.97 -14.63
C TRP A 25 -4.04 -5.74 -13.67
N LEU A 26 -3.04 -5.06 -13.11
CA LEU A 26 -2.10 -5.65 -12.13
C LEU A 26 -2.82 -6.05 -10.83
N TYR A 27 -3.73 -5.21 -10.34
CA TYR A 27 -4.55 -5.50 -9.17
C TYR A 27 -5.38 -6.78 -9.38
N ARG A 28 -5.94 -6.98 -10.58
CA ARG A 28 -6.70 -8.21 -10.91
C ARG A 28 -5.82 -9.46 -10.89
N ILE A 29 -4.56 -9.36 -11.34
CA ILE A 29 -3.59 -10.46 -11.23
C ILE A 29 -3.26 -10.78 -9.77
N ALA A 30 -3.04 -9.76 -8.95
CA ALA A 30 -2.75 -9.92 -7.53
C ALA A 30 -3.91 -10.59 -6.77
N VAL A 31 -5.14 -10.11 -6.95
CA VAL A 31 -6.34 -10.67 -6.32
C VAL A 31 -6.57 -12.12 -6.73
N ASN A 32 -6.43 -12.45 -8.02
CA ASN A 32 -6.60 -13.82 -8.49
C ASN A 32 -5.52 -14.77 -7.94
N THR A 33 -4.29 -14.26 -7.80
CA THR A 33 -3.17 -15.01 -7.21
C THR A 33 -3.42 -15.28 -5.73
N ALA A 34 -3.88 -14.28 -4.97
CA ALA A 34 -4.24 -14.44 -3.57
C ALA A 34 -5.41 -15.41 -3.38
N LYS A 35 -6.48 -15.30 -4.19
CA LYS A 35 -7.63 -16.23 -4.16
C LYS A 35 -7.23 -17.68 -4.43
N LYS A 36 -6.33 -17.90 -5.39
CA LYS A 36 -5.80 -19.24 -5.69
C LYS A 36 -5.03 -19.82 -4.50
N ALA A 37 -4.13 -19.03 -3.91
CA ALA A 37 -3.35 -19.46 -2.75
C ALA A 37 -4.25 -19.77 -1.53
N LEU A 38 -5.29 -18.95 -1.30
CA LEU A 38 -6.26 -19.19 -0.23
C LEU A 38 -7.08 -20.47 -0.47
N GLY A 39 -7.46 -20.75 -1.72
CA GLY A 39 -8.17 -21.98 -2.09
C GLY A 39 -7.31 -23.24 -1.93
N GLU A 40 -6.00 -23.13 -2.17
CA GLU A 40 -5.04 -24.21 -1.96
C GLU A 40 -4.79 -24.46 -0.46
N LEU A 41 -4.66 -23.40 0.34
CA LEU A 41 -4.50 -23.49 1.80
C LEU A 41 -5.72 -24.13 2.49
N LYS A 42 -6.94 -23.83 2.02
CA LYS A 42 -8.17 -24.45 2.52
C LYS A 42 -8.33 -25.93 2.15
N ARG A 43 -7.58 -26.41 1.16
CA ARG A 43 -7.58 -27.82 0.71
C ARG A 43 -6.46 -28.65 1.33
N ASP A 44 -5.60 -28.03 2.14
CA ASP A 44 -4.57 -28.73 2.87
C ASP A 44 -5.19 -29.58 4.00
N PRO A 45 -5.07 -30.92 3.96
CA PRO A 45 -5.65 -31.79 4.98
C PRO A 45 -5.11 -31.50 6.40
N LEU A 46 -3.92 -30.89 6.54
CA LEU A 46 -3.35 -30.51 7.83
C LEU A 46 -4.10 -29.34 8.50
N VAL A 47 -4.71 -28.43 7.71
CA VAL A 47 -5.48 -27.28 8.23
C VAL A 47 -6.90 -27.70 8.62
N THR A 48 -7.44 -28.74 7.97
CA THR A 48 -8.80 -29.23 8.18
C THR A 48 -8.96 -29.97 9.52
N GLU A 49 -7.89 -30.60 10.02
CA GLU A 49 -7.91 -31.29 11.31
C GLU A 49 -7.88 -30.31 12.49
N SER A 50 -7.11 -29.23 12.40
CA SER A 50 -7.12 -28.13 13.37
C SER A 50 -8.44 -27.35 13.44
N ALA A 51 -9.18 -27.25 12.33
CA ALA A 51 -10.47 -26.56 12.28
C ALA A 51 -11.63 -27.35 12.92
N ARG A 52 -11.49 -28.68 13.05
CA ARG A 52 -12.51 -29.54 13.67
C ARG A 52 -12.39 -29.64 15.19
N ALA A 53 -11.24 -29.29 15.76
CA ALA A 53 -11.01 -29.33 17.21
C ALA A 53 -11.47 -28.06 17.96
N GLY A 54 -11.87 -27.00 17.25
CA GLY A 54 -12.21 -25.69 17.85
C GLY A 54 -13.64 -25.20 17.65
N ALA A 55 -14.54 -26.01 17.09
CA ALA A 55 -15.93 -25.61 16.84
C ALA A 55 -16.78 -25.76 18.12
N GLY A 56 -16.57 -24.88 19.08
CA GLY A 56 -17.50 -24.59 20.17
C GLY A 56 -17.93 -23.14 20.05
N ASP A 57 -19.14 -22.95 19.50
CA ASP A 57 -20.12 -21.90 19.81
C ASP A 57 -19.59 -20.52 20.22
N ASP A 58 -19.61 -19.53 19.31
CA ASP A 58 -20.44 -18.33 19.52
C ASP A 58 -20.38 -17.35 18.32
N ASP A 59 -21.51 -16.69 18.16
CA ASP A 59 -21.97 -15.79 17.11
C ASP A 59 -21.30 -14.40 17.20
N ASP A 60 -20.42 -14.03 16.25
CA ASP A 60 -20.12 -12.62 15.89
C ASP A 60 -19.25 -12.52 14.60
N GLU A 61 -19.88 -12.52 13.42
CA GLU A 61 -19.18 -12.38 12.12
C GLU A 61 -18.84 -10.91 11.75
N THR A 62 -18.96 -9.94 12.66
CA THR A 62 -18.57 -8.54 12.37
C THR A 62 -17.10 -8.24 12.73
N SER A 63 -16.44 -9.11 13.50
CA SER A 63 -15.09 -8.86 14.04
C SER A 63 -13.95 -9.57 13.30
N ARG A 64 -14.23 -10.34 12.23
CA ARG A 64 -13.21 -11.13 11.51
C ARG A 64 -12.45 -10.39 10.41
N VAL A 65 -12.89 -9.22 9.98
CA VAL A 65 -12.25 -8.48 8.86
C VAL A 65 -10.92 -7.83 9.28
N GLU A 66 -10.66 -7.63 10.58
CA GLU A 66 -9.41 -7.01 11.04
C GLU A 66 -8.24 -7.99 11.24
N ARG A 67 -8.46 -9.32 11.21
CA ARG A 67 -7.40 -10.31 11.50
C ARG A 67 -6.68 -10.89 10.27
N GLU A 68 -7.02 -10.47 9.05
CA GLU A 68 -6.44 -11.04 7.82
C GLU A 68 -5.17 -10.33 7.31
N LEU A 69 -4.51 -9.48 8.12
CA LEU A 69 -3.22 -8.86 7.77
C LEU A 69 -1.98 -9.60 8.33
N SER A 70 -2.17 -10.61 9.19
CA SER A 70 -1.06 -11.19 9.95
C SER A 70 -0.46 -12.44 9.29
N HIS A 71 0.45 -12.24 8.33
CA HIS A 71 1.52 -13.22 8.00
C HIS A 71 2.87 -12.49 7.90
N GLY A 72 3.20 -11.69 8.91
CA GLY A 72 4.47 -10.96 8.98
C GLY A 72 4.58 -9.84 10.03
N GLU A 73 3.53 -9.59 10.82
CA GLU A 73 3.51 -8.49 11.79
C GLU A 73 4.08 -8.94 13.14
N THR A 74 5.42 -8.95 13.26
CA THR A 74 6.03 -8.95 14.59
C THR A 74 5.66 -7.65 15.32
N PRO A 75 5.62 -7.62 16.67
CA PRO A 75 5.39 -6.39 17.42
C PRO A 75 6.33 -5.25 16.99
N ASP A 76 7.58 -5.58 16.67
CA ASP A 76 8.57 -4.65 16.12
C ASP A 76 8.20 -4.11 14.74
N ALA A 77 7.64 -4.95 13.85
CA ALA A 77 7.20 -4.51 12.52
C ALA A 77 5.99 -3.56 12.61
N LEU A 78 5.06 -3.81 13.52
CA LEU A 78 3.93 -2.91 13.80
C LEU A 78 4.39 -1.58 14.37
N LEU A 79 5.32 -1.61 15.33
CA LEU A 79 5.89 -0.40 15.92
C LEU A 79 6.63 0.43 14.86
N ALA A 80 7.49 -0.20 14.06
CA ALA A 80 8.20 0.47 12.98
C ALA A 80 7.26 1.06 11.91
N SER A 81 6.17 0.36 11.59
CA SER A 81 5.12 0.89 10.69
C SER A 81 4.47 2.15 11.26
N LYS A 82 4.15 2.14 12.56
CA LYS A 82 3.56 3.28 13.27
C LYS A 82 4.51 4.47 13.33
N GLU A 83 5.80 4.23 13.60
CA GLU A 83 6.84 5.27 13.60
C GLU A 83 7.00 5.92 12.22
N ILE A 84 7.02 5.11 11.15
CA ILE A 84 7.05 5.61 9.78
C ILE A 84 5.81 6.45 9.48
N ALA A 85 4.62 5.97 9.84
CA ALA A 85 3.37 6.71 9.61
C ALA A 85 3.36 8.06 10.36
N GLN A 86 3.82 8.08 11.61
CA GLN A 86 3.97 9.32 12.39
C GLN A 86 4.96 10.28 11.73
N ALA A 87 6.09 9.78 11.24
CA ALA A 87 7.09 10.59 10.56
C ALA A 87 6.57 11.17 9.24
N VAL A 88 5.79 10.41 8.47
CA VAL A 88 5.11 10.91 7.26
C VAL A 88 4.16 12.05 7.62
N ASN A 89 3.30 11.87 8.61
CA ASN A 89 2.35 12.90 9.03
C ASN A 89 3.07 14.18 9.49
N ALA A 90 4.10 14.04 10.35
CA ALA A 90 4.91 15.18 10.79
C ALA A 90 5.65 15.87 9.63
N ALA A 91 6.07 15.11 8.61
CA ALA A 91 6.69 15.67 7.42
C ALA A 91 5.70 16.48 6.58
N ILE A 92 4.48 15.97 6.37
CA ILE A 92 3.40 16.68 5.67
C ILE A 92 2.99 17.94 6.45
N GLU A 93 2.88 17.86 7.76
CA GLU A 93 2.53 18.99 8.63
C GLU A 93 3.57 20.12 8.69
N ALA A 94 4.81 19.86 8.27
CA ALA A 94 5.82 20.91 8.19
C ALA A 94 5.97 21.51 6.80
N LEU A 95 5.27 20.99 5.80
CA LEU A 95 5.21 21.61 4.48
C LEU A 95 4.46 22.95 4.58
N SER A 96 4.87 23.91 3.73
CA SER A 96 4.06 25.10 3.51
C SER A 96 2.68 24.73 2.97
N GLU A 97 1.69 25.58 3.22
CA GLU A 97 0.28 25.32 2.87
C GLU A 97 0.11 24.92 1.40
N ASP A 98 0.73 25.68 0.49
CA ASP A 98 0.72 25.41 -0.95
C ASP A 98 1.27 24.02 -1.33
N LEU A 99 2.33 23.56 -0.66
CA LEU A 99 2.95 22.26 -0.92
C LEU A 99 2.11 21.13 -0.35
N ARG A 100 1.59 21.33 0.87
CA ARG A 100 0.70 20.38 1.56
C ARG A 100 -0.58 20.18 0.77
N GLN A 101 -1.24 21.25 0.37
CA GLN A 101 -2.47 21.19 -0.40
C GLN A 101 -2.25 20.47 -1.73
N ALA A 102 -1.17 20.80 -2.46
CA ALA A 102 -0.86 20.14 -3.73
C ALA A 102 -0.59 18.63 -3.58
N ILE A 103 0.14 18.19 -2.54
CA ILE A 103 0.42 16.77 -2.32
C ILE A 103 -0.79 16.00 -1.79
N THR A 104 -1.61 16.62 -0.93
CA THR A 104 -2.86 16.04 -0.42
C THR A 104 -3.84 15.78 -1.56
N LEU A 105 -4.09 16.79 -2.41
CA LEU A 105 -4.99 16.63 -3.56
C LEU A 105 -4.50 15.56 -4.54
N ARG A 106 -3.18 15.34 -4.62
CA ARG A 106 -2.61 14.33 -5.50
C ARG A 106 -2.66 12.92 -4.94
N GLU A 107 -2.17 12.72 -3.72
CA GLU A 107 -1.93 11.39 -3.15
C GLU A 107 -3.12 10.86 -2.33
N ILE A 108 -3.92 11.77 -1.74
CA ILE A 108 -5.08 11.40 -0.92
C ILE A 108 -6.35 11.45 -1.75
N GLU A 109 -6.60 12.57 -2.43
CA GLU A 109 -7.81 12.76 -3.25
C GLU A 109 -7.68 12.17 -4.66
N GLY A 110 -6.46 11.83 -5.10
CA GLY A 110 -6.22 11.14 -6.38
C GLY A 110 -6.41 12.01 -7.63
N LEU A 111 -6.43 13.35 -7.50
CA LEU A 111 -6.71 14.26 -8.61
C LEU A 111 -5.57 14.30 -9.66
N SER A 112 -5.96 14.58 -10.91
CA SER A 112 -5.03 14.90 -11.99
C SER A 112 -4.34 16.26 -11.76
N TYR A 113 -3.21 16.49 -12.43
CA TYR A 113 -2.50 17.77 -12.28
C TYR A 113 -3.31 18.95 -12.83
N GLU A 114 -4.13 18.70 -13.84
CA GLU A 114 -5.06 19.62 -14.47
C GLU A 114 -6.19 20.04 -13.52
N GLU A 115 -6.79 19.08 -12.80
CA GLU A 115 -7.81 19.35 -11.78
C GLU A 115 -7.25 20.13 -10.60
N ILE A 116 -6.04 19.76 -10.13
CA ILE A 116 -5.35 20.48 -9.05
C ILE A 116 -5.01 21.92 -9.47
N ALA A 117 -4.53 22.11 -10.70
CA ALA A 117 -4.22 23.43 -11.25
C ALA A 117 -5.46 24.34 -11.26
N THR A 118 -6.61 23.77 -11.65
CA THR A 118 -7.90 24.45 -11.64
C THR A 118 -8.34 24.80 -10.22
N MET A 119 -8.27 23.84 -9.30
CA MET A 119 -8.71 24.01 -7.90
C MET A 119 -7.86 25.02 -7.13
N MET A 120 -6.53 25.00 -7.36
CA MET A 120 -5.58 25.91 -6.73
C MET A 120 -5.42 27.24 -7.47
N ASN A 121 -6.17 27.45 -8.56
CA ASN A 121 -6.08 28.61 -9.45
C ASN A 121 -4.63 28.98 -9.82
N CYS A 122 -3.86 27.99 -10.28
CA CYS A 122 -2.45 28.17 -10.63
C CYS A 122 -2.04 27.37 -11.87
N PRO A 123 -0.97 27.74 -12.58
CA PRO A 123 -0.50 26.98 -13.75
C PRO A 123 -0.12 25.53 -13.41
N ILE A 124 -0.35 24.61 -14.34
CA ILE A 124 0.02 23.18 -14.18
C ILE A 124 1.51 22.96 -13.87
N GLY A 125 2.39 23.83 -14.38
CA GLY A 125 3.82 23.82 -14.07
C GLY A 125 4.10 24.08 -12.58
N THR A 126 3.32 24.97 -11.96
CA THR A 126 3.40 25.26 -10.52
C THR A 126 2.96 24.05 -9.70
N VAL A 127 1.89 23.37 -10.11
CA VAL A 127 1.45 22.11 -9.47
C VAL A 127 2.54 21.05 -9.50
N ARG A 128 3.14 20.80 -10.67
CA ARG A 128 4.25 19.84 -10.81
C ARG A 128 5.43 20.18 -9.89
N SER A 129 5.83 21.45 -9.87
CA SER A 129 6.92 21.93 -9.02
C SER A 129 6.61 21.78 -7.52
N ARG A 130 5.37 22.12 -7.11
CA ARG A 130 4.91 21.98 -5.73
C ARG A 130 4.90 20.52 -5.28
N ILE A 131 4.33 19.62 -6.08
CA ILE A 131 4.31 18.17 -5.76
C ILE A 131 5.72 17.60 -5.67
N PHE A 132 6.61 17.97 -6.61
CA PHE A 132 8.00 17.51 -6.58
C PHE A 132 8.72 17.95 -5.30
N ARG A 133 8.63 19.24 -4.94
CA ARG A 133 9.27 19.79 -3.72
C ARG A 133 8.67 19.19 -2.44
N ALA A 134 7.36 18.97 -2.41
CA ALA A 134 6.69 18.30 -1.28
C ALA A 134 7.27 16.90 -1.07
N ARG A 135 7.39 16.09 -2.14
CA ARG A 135 7.97 14.74 -2.08
C ARG A 135 9.43 14.76 -1.62
N GLU A 136 10.23 15.70 -2.11
CA GLU A 136 11.64 15.84 -1.72
C GLU A 136 11.78 16.17 -0.22
N ALA A 137 10.98 17.12 0.27
CA ALA A 137 10.97 17.49 1.68
C ALA A 137 10.51 16.34 2.60
N ILE A 138 9.49 15.57 2.16
CA ILE A 138 9.02 14.37 2.87
C ILE A 138 10.14 13.31 2.88
N ALA A 139 10.72 13.01 1.71
CA ALA A 139 11.77 12.00 1.59
C ALA A 139 12.99 12.32 2.46
N LEU A 140 13.41 13.58 2.53
CA LEU A 140 14.52 14.01 3.39
C LEU A 140 14.28 13.67 4.87
N ARG A 141 13.05 13.81 5.34
CA ARG A 141 12.67 13.50 6.73
C ARG A 141 12.53 12.01 7.01
N LEU A 142 12.08 11.23 6.02
CA LEU A 142 11.95 9.79 6.17
C LEU A 142 13.28 9.04 6.03
N ARG A 143 14.26 9.61 5.33
CA ARG A 143 15.53 8.96 5.02
C ARG A 143 16.22 8.30 6.24
N PRO A 144 16.33 8.95 7.43
CA PRO A 144 16.94 8.31 8.60
C PRO A 144 16.19 7.05 9.07
N LEU A 145 14.86 7.02 8.96
CA LEU A 145 14.04 5.89 9.39
C LEU A 145 14.10 4.70 8.41
N LEU A 146 14.40 4.99 7.15
CA LEU A 146 14.52 3.97 6.09
C LEU A 146 15.95 3.42 5.97
N ASP A 147 16.98 4.25 6.18
CA ASP A 147 18.39 3.86 6.08
C ASP A 147 18.89 3.03 7.28
N THR A 148 18.15 3.03 8.41
CA THR A 148 18.52 2.26 9.63
C THR A 148 18.41 0.73 9.44
N ARG A 149 17.89 0.24 8.30
CA ARG A 149 17.74 -1.20 8.01
C ARG A 149 18.91 -1.86 7.27
N GLN A 150 20.04 -1.18 7.04
CA GLN A 150 21.22 -1.80 6.39
C GLN A 150 22.17 -2.55 7.35
N GLY A 151 21.79 -2.74 8.62
CA GLY A 151 22.68 -3.30 9.66
C GLY A 151 22.54 -4.79 9.99
N GLU A 152 21.50 -5.49 9.53
CA GLU A 152 21.33 -6.92 9.85
C GLU A 152 22.14 -7.78 8.87
N ARG A 153 23.41 -7.98 9.22
CA ARG A 153 24.22 -9.09 8.71
C ARG A 153 23.70 -10.40 9.32
N TRP A 154 23.18 -11.27 8.47
CA TRP A 154 22.88 -12.68 8.74
C TRP A 154 24.17 -13.46 9.06
#